data_AF-A0A170VX63-F1
#
_entry.id   AF-A0A170VX63-F1
#
_cell.length_a   1.000
_cell.length_b   1.000
_cell.length_c   1.000
_cell.angle_alpha   90.00
_cell.angle_beta   90.00
_cell.angle_gamma   90.00
#
_symmetry.space_group_name_H-M   'P 1'
#
loop_
_entity.id
_entity.type
_entity.pdbx_description
1 polymer ?
#
loop_
_entity_poly.entity_id
_entity_poly.type
_entity_poly.pdbx_seq_one_letter_code
_entity_poly.pdbx_strand_id
1 'polypeptide(L)'
;LKEELGKIAAKHGERILDTRNNPISMAMTLSSLNSGGDSKRVTLLGSMLFLRYVSGTRCITGTEHKDVASYHFEGWGAHHSSSPCPYLTAAAGLGMKKSDVDLFVHRLDKALGKVKGRSAPGTPTSVEELAGSRRRVLNGEAATDQPSSASTSLTSSKRFPS
;
A
#
# COMPACT_ATOMS: atom_id res chain seq x y z
N LEU A 1 17.32 -0.63 9.62
CA LEU A 1 15.98 0.00 9.49
C LEU A 1 16.07 1.47 9.08
N LYS A 2 16.63 2.38 9.89
CA LYS A 2 16.65 3.84 9.63
C LYS A 2 17.15 4.23 8.24
N GLU A 3 18.25 3.63 7.79
CA GLU A 3 18.84 3.89 6.46
C GLU A 3 17.92 3.47 5.32
N GLU A 4 17.42 2.22 5.32
CA GLU A 4 16.50 1.72 4.29
C GLU A 4 15.18 2.50 4.26
N LEU A 5 14.63 2.84 5.43
CA LEU A 5 13.45 3.69 5.51
C LEU A 5 13.74 5.10 4.97
N GLY A 6 14.93 5.64 5.21
CA GLY A 6 15.39 6.91 4.65
C GLY A 6 15.51 6.90 3.13
N LYS A 7 15.98 5.81 2.53
CA LYS A 7 16.01 5.63 1.06
C LYS A 7 14.61 5.65 0.47
N ILE A 8 13.65 4.93 1.08
CA ILE A 8 12.24 4.96 0.64
C ILE A 8 11.60 6.33 0.86
N ALA A 9 11.88 6.99 1.98
CA ALA A 9 11.39 8.34 2.24
C ALA A 9 11.84 9.30 1.12
N ALA A 10 13.15 9.38 0.87
CA ALA A 10 13.72 10.24 -0.17
C ALA A 10 13.17 9.92 -1.57
N LYS A 11 13.06 8.64 -1.94
CA LYS A 11 12.46 8.18 -3.21
C LYS A 11 11.03 8.70 -3.40
N HIS A 12 10.27 8.84 -2.32
CA HIS A 12 8.90 9.34 -2.35
C HIS A 12 8.78 10.84 -2.03
N GLY A 13 9.89 11.60 -1.91
CA GLY A 13 9.85 13.02 -1.56
C GLY A 13 9.44 13.30 -0.10
N GLU A 14 9.66 12.33 0.78
CA GLU A 14 9.47 12.43 2.23
C GLU A 14 10.84 12.40 2.95
N ARG A 15 10.85 12.62 4.27
CA ARG A 15 12.07 12.54 5.09
C ARG A 15 11.85 11.76 6.38
N ILE A 16 12.94 11.32 7.00
CA ILE A 16 12.94 10.85 8.40
C ILE A 16 12.91 12.08 9.33
N LEU A 17 12.08 12.04 10.38
CA LEU A 17 12.09 13.03 11.44
C LEU A 17 13.31 12.82 12.36
N ASP A 18 13.95 13.91 12.77
CA ASP A 18 15.11 13.84 13.67
C ASP A 18 14.66 13.65 15.13
N THR A 19 14.63 12.40 15.58
CA THR A 19 14.22 12.01 16.94
C THR A 19 15.42 11.51 17.75
N ARG A 20 16.40 12.38 18.00
CA ARG A 20 17.71 12.04 18.62
C ARG A 20 17.61 11.22 19.91
N ASN A 21 16.60 11.49 20.74
CA ASN A 21 16.40 10.85 22.03
C ASN A 21 15.53 9.58 21.97
N ASN A 22 15.15 9.11 20.77
CA ASN A 22 14.39 7.87 20.58
C ASN A 22 15.20 6.84 19.77
N PRO A 23 15.90 5.90 20.43
CA PRO A 23 16.76 4.94 19.74
C PRO A 23 15.99 3.77 19.08
N ILE A 24 14.73 3.53 19.47
CA ILE A 24 13.96 2.35 19.06
C ILE A 24 12.96 2.69 17.96
N SER A 25 12.22 3.79 18.11
CA SER A 25 11.17 4.22 17.19
C SER A 25 11.63 5.40 16.35
N MET A 26 11.27 5.37 15.07
CA MET A 26 11.57 6.41 14.08
C MET A 26 10.32 6.77 13.30
N ALA A 27 10.23 8.03 12.88
CA ALA A 27 9.10 8.53 12.12
C ALA A 27 9.56 9.01 10.73
N MET A 28 8.73 8.73 9.72
CA MET A 28 8.88 9.21 8.35
C MET A 28 7.71 10.13 8.03
N THR A 29 7.96 11.29 7.43
CA THR A 29 6.88 12.23 7.05
C THR A 29 5.95 11.62 6.00
N LEU A 30 4.71 12.10 5.97
CA LEU A 30 3.71 11.80 4.93
C LEU A 30 3.13 13.10 4.35
N SER A 31 3.92 14.17 4.33
CA SER A 31 3.48 15.52 3.96
C SER A 31 2.84 15.57 2.57
N SER A 32 3.38 14.81 1.60
CA SER A 32 2.86 14.74 0.23
C SER A 32 1.55 13.96 0.08
N LEU A 33 1.10 13.27 1.14
CA LEU A 33 -0.19 12.58 1.16
C LEU A 33 -1.32 13.46 1.69
N ASN A 34 -1.02 14.58 2.35
CA ASN A 34 -2.01 15.48 2.98
C ASN A 34 -2.20 16.79 2.19
N SER A 35 -1.96 16.76 0.88
CA SER A 35 -2.21 17.89 -0.01
C SER A 35 -3.67 18.34 0.08
N GLY A 36 -3.90 19.62 0.40
CA GLY A 36 -5.25 20.17 0.59
C GLY A 36 -5.92 19.79 1.93
N GLY A 37 -5.18 19.22 2.88
CA GLY A 37 -5.71 18.86 4.21
C GLY A 37 -6.50 17.55 4.26
N ASP A 38 -6.66 16.83 3.14
CA ASP A 38 -7.34 15.53 3.14
C ASP A 38 -6.43 14.40 3.63
N SER A 39 -6.52 14.12 4.93
CA SER A 39 -5.79 13.04 5.59
C SER A 39 -6.25 11.62 5.22
N LYS A 40 -7.31 11.42 4.41
CA LYS A 40 -7.75 10.07 3.99
C LYS A 40 -6.66 9.24 3.33
N ARG A 41 -5.72 9.87 2.61
CA ARG A 41 -4.59 9.17 1.97
C ARG A 41 -3.59 8.61 3.00
N VAL A 42 -3.43 9.29 4.13
CA VAL A 42 -2.60 8.84 5.27
C VAL A 42 -3.26 7.62 5.93
N THR A 43 -4.56 7.67 6.21
CA THR A 43 -5.32 6.52 6.75
C THR A 43 -5.32 5.33 5.77
N LEU A 44 -5.53 5.59 4.48
CA LEU A 44 -5.51 4.57 3.42
C LEU A 44 -4.14 3.88 3.31
N LEU A 45 -3.03 4.62 3.47
CA LEU A 45 -1.70 4.01 3.52
C LEU A 45 -1.60 2.99 4.66
N GLY A 46 -2.10 3.33 5.85
CA GLY A 46 -2.18 2.41 7.00
C GLY A 46 -2.95 1.13 6.68
N SER A 47 -4.16 1.26 6.14
CA SER A 47 -4.97 0.11 5.71
C SER A 47 -4.26 -0.74 4.64
N MET A 48 -3.57 -0.09 3.69
CA MET A 48 -2.85 -0.79 2.62
C MET A 48 -1.61 -1.53 3.13
N LEU A 49 -0.93 -1.02 4.16
CA LEU A 49 0.17 -1.71 4.84
C LEU A 49 -0.32 -2.92 5.62
N PHE A 50 -1.41 -2.78 6.39
CA PHE A 50 -2.03 -3.87 7.13
C PHE A 50 -2.45 -5.02 6.20
N LEU A 51 -3.14 -4.73 5.10
CA LEU A 51 -3.52 -5.71 4.06
C LEU A 51 -2.33 -6.33 3.31
N ARG A 52 -1.10 -5.81 3.49
CA ARG A 52 0.15 -6.37 2.98
C ARG A 52 0.93 -7.12 4.07
N TYR A 53 0.32 -7.42 5.21
CA TYR A 53 0.95 -8.06 6.36
C TYR A 53 2.12 -7.25 6.94
N VAL A 54 2.01 -5.92 6.93
CA VAL A 54 2.88 -5.02 7.71
C VAL A 54 2.13 -4.66 9.00
N SER A 55 2.70 -5.03 10.14
CA SER A 55 2.19 -4.73 11.49
C SER A 55 3.14 -3.78 12.22
N GLY A 56 2.71 -3.24 13.36
CA GLY A 56 3.53 -2.36 14.21
C GLY A 56 3.70 -0.92 13.70
N THR A 57 3.47 -0.65 12.41
CA THR A 57 3.44 0.72 11.88
C THR A 57 2.17 1.45 12.27
N ARG A 58 2.28 2.73 12.64
CA ARG A 58 1.12 3.63 12.83
C ARG A 58 1.22 4.78 11.83
N CYS A 59 0.10 5.15 11.22
CA CYS A 59 -0.01 6.37 10.42
C CYS A 59 -0.73 7.43 11.28
N ILE A 60 -0.08 8.55 11.54
CA ILE A 60 -0.58 9.65 12.37
C ILE A 60 -0.89 10.80 11.43
N THR A 61 -2.12 11.32 11.48
CA THR A 61 -2.56 12.49 10.70
C THR A 61 -2.14 13.80 11.35
N GLY A 62 -2.12 13.84 12.69
CA GLY A 62 -1.94 15.05 13.50
C GLY A 62 -3.23 15.83 13.77
N THR A 63 -4.37 15.38 13.21
CA THR A 63 -5.68 16.07 13.28
C THR A 63 -6.81 15.19 13.82
N GLU A 64 -6.49 13.99 14.33
CA GLU A 64 -7.49 13.13 14.97
C GLU A 64 -7.87 13.66 16.35
N HIS A 65 -9.15 13.61 16.69
CA HIS A 65 -9.65 13.85 18.04
C HIS A 65 -10.06 12.53 18.69
N LYS A 66 -9.85 12.39 20.00
CA LYS A 66 -10.24 11.20 20.75
C LYS A 66 -10.67 11.54 22.18
N ASP A 67 -11.88 11.12 22.51
CA ASP A 67 -12.37 11.16 23.89
C ASP A 67 -11.96 9.88 24.61
N VAL A 68 -11.34 10.01 25.78
CA VAL A 68 -10.99 8.89 26.66
C VAL A 68 -11.39 9.26 28.09
N ALA A 69 -12.34 8.51 28.65
CA ALA A 69 -13.01 8.86 29.91
C ALA A 69 -13.56 10.30 29.87
N SER A 70 -13.08 11.19 30.74
CA SER A 70 -13.50 12.59 30.83
C SER A 70 -12.59 13.59 30.09
N TYR A 71 -11.61 13.11 29.30
CA TYR A 71 -10.63 13.98 28.64
C TYR A 71 -10.72 13.90 27.11
N HIS A 72 -10.63 15.07 26.48
CA HIS A 72 -10.66 15.27 25.04
C HIS A 72 -9.24 15.48 24.51
N PHE A 73 -8.70 14.50 23.78
CA PHE A 73 -7.38 14.61 23.16
C PHE A 73 -7.47 15.18 21.73
N GLU A 74 -6.80 16.29 21.50
CA GLU A 74 -6.49 16.81 20.16
C GLU A 74 -5.18 16.22 19.64
N GLY A 75 -5.07 16.00 18.33
CA GLY A 75 -3.88 15.38 17.73
C GLY A 75 -3.62 13.97 18.25
N TRP A 76 -4.68 13.16 18.41
CA TRP A 76 -4.60 11.82 18.99
C TRP A 76 -3.53 10.95 18.29
N GLY A 77 -2.71 10.27 19.10
CA GLY A 77 -1.59 9.49 18.63
C GLY A 77 -0.35 10.29 18.20
N ALA A 78 -0.45 11.61 18.04
CA ALA A 78 0.71 12.48 17.76
C ALA A 78 1.49 12.90 19.02
N HIS A 79 0.89 12.72 20.21
CA HIS A 79 1.42 13.20 21.50
C HIS A 79 1.62 14.73 21.57
N HIS A 80 1.01 15.47 20.65
CA HIS A 80 0.99 16.93 20.59
C HIS A 80 -0.28 17.37 19.85
N SER A 81 -0.98 18.41 20.34
CA SER A 81 -2.24 18.89 19.74
C SER A 81 -2.04 19.53 18.36
N SER A 82 -0.84 20.03 18.08
CA SER A 82 -0.46 20.64 16.79
C SER A 82 0.78 19.95 16.22
N SER A 83 0.60 18.80 15.58
CA SER A 83 1.70 18.16 14.84
C SER A 83 1.96 18.92 13.53
N PRO A 84 3.20 19.30 13.18
CA PRO A 84 3.49 20.12 12.00
C PRO A 84 3.27 19.36 10.66
N CYS A 85 3.21 18.03 10.69
CA CYS A 85 2.92 17.20 9.53
C CYS A 85 2.43 15.82 9.95
N PRO A 86 1.65 15.11 9.10
CA PRO A 86 1.39 13.69 9.28
C PRO A 86 2.68 12.87 9.11
N TYR A 87 2.74 11.72 9.76
CA TYR A 87 3.89 10.82 9.70
C TYR A 87 3.52 9.34 9.92
N LEU A 88 4.38 8.45 9.45
CA LEU A 88 4.35 7.02 9.75
C LEU A 88 5.44 6.71 10.79
N THR A 89 5.09 5.99 11.86
CA THR A 89 6.09 5.42 12.80
C THR A 89 6.45 3.99 12.40
N ALA A 90 7.72 3.64 12.53
CA ALA A 90 8.24 2.27 12.52
C ALA A 90 9.25 2.11 13.67
N ALA A 91 9.41 0.89 14.20
CA ALA A 91 10.32 0.63 15.31
C ALA A 91 11.20 -0.59 15.05
N ALA A 92 12.47 -0.51 15.45
CA ALA A 92 13.41 -1.62 15.45
C ALA A 92 13.31 -2.38 16.79
N GLY A 93 12.31 -3.26 16.91
CA GLY A 93 12.14 -4.10 18.09
C GLY A 93 13.21 -5.19 18.22
N LEU A 94 13.40 -5.69 19.44
CA LEU A 94 14.28 -6.84 19.71
C LEU A 94 13.86 -8.04 18.85
N GLY A 95 14.83 -8.71 18.22
CA GLY A 95 14.59 -9.88 17.37
C GLY A 95 14.20 -9.58 15.91
N MET A 96 14.02 -8.30 15.54
CA MET A 96 13.81 -7.92 14.13
C MET A 96 15.02 -8.32 13.26
N LYS A 97 14.77 -9.02 12.17
CA LYS A 97 15.78 -9.49 11.21
C LYS A 97 15.90 -8.51 10.02
N LYS A 98 17.02 -8.59 9.29
CA LYS A 98 17.21 -7.84 8.05
C LYS A 98 16.09 -8.13 7.02
N SER A 99 15.68 -9.39 6.90
CA SER A 99 14.57 -9.82 6.04
C SER A 99 13.26 -9.07 6.32
N ASP A 100 13.00 -8.73 7.59
CA ASP A 100 11.78 -8.05 8.00
C ASP A 100 11.84 -6.57 7.57
N VAL A 101 13.03 -5.96 7.67
CA VAL A 101 13.31 -4.62 7.15
C VAL A 101 13.14 -4.59 5.63
N ASP A 102 13.79 -5.50 4.91
CA ASP A 102 13.79 -5.58 3.45
C ASP A 102 12.34 -5.77 2.91
N LEU A 103 11.58 -6.67 3.54
CA LEU A 103 10.18 -6.92 3.20
C LEU A 103 9.26 -5.75 3.56
N PHE A 104 9.48 -5.09 4.69
CA PHE A 104 8.76 -3.88 5.08
C PHE A 104 8.97 -2.75 4.07
N VAL A 105 10.22 -2.41 3.74
CA VAL A 105 10.51 -1.29 2.83
C VAL A 105 10.01 -1.56 1.42
N HIS A 106 10.07 -2.81 0.94
CA HIS A 106 9.46 -3.22 -0.33
C HIS A 106 7.93 -3.00 -0.33
N ARG A 107 7.24 -3.45 0.73
CA ARG A 107 5.79 -3.31 0.85
C ARG A 107 5.36 -1.84 0.99
N LEU A 108 6.14 -1.04 1.72
CA LEU A 108 5.94 0.40 1.89
C LEU A 108 6.10 1.16 0.57
N ASP A 109 7.17 0.89 -0.19
CA ASP A 109 7.41 1.48 -1.52
C ASP A 109 6.23 1.23 -2.48
N LYS A 110 5.77 -0.03 -2.57
CA LYS A 110 4.61 -0.42 -3.38
C LYS A 110 3.29 0.16 -2.87
N ALA A 111 3.16 0.41 -1.57
CA ALA A 111 1.97 1.05 -0.99
C ALA A 111 1.94 2.55 -1.28
N LEU A 112 3.03 3.27 -0.99
CA LEU A 112 3.19 4.70 -1.28
C LEU A 112 2.97 5.00 -2.76
N GLY A 113 3.62 4.26 -3.66
CA GLY A 113 3.45 4.46 -5.11
C GLY A 113 1.98 4.31 -5.57
N LYS A 114 1.25 3.34 -5.01
CA LYS A 114 -0.18 3.17 -5.30
C LYS A 114 -1.07 4.25 -4.68
N VAL A 115 -0.81 4.69 -3.44
CA VAL A 115 -1.56 5.78 -2.81
C VAL A 115 -1.36 7.10 -3.56
N LYS A 116 -0.12 7.38 -4.00
CA LYS A 116 0.25 8.60 -4.74
C LYS A 116 -0.29 8.62 -6.17
N GLY A 117 -0.15 7.50 -6.90
CA GLY A 117 -0.64 7.36 -8.28
C GLY A 117 -2.17 7.31 -8.41
N ARG A 118 -2.91 7.13 -7.30
CA ARG A 118 -4.37 7.26 -7.29
C ARG A 118 -4.74 8.76 -7.29
N SER A 119 -5.00 9.33 -8.47
CA SER A 119 -5.87 10.50 -8.59
C SER A 119 -7.24 10.11 -8.04
N ALA A 120 -7.79 10.89 -7.10
CA ALA A 120 -8.86 10.45 -6.21
C ALA A 120 -10.12 9.95 -6.96
N PRO A 121 -10.46 8.64 -6.88
CA PRO A 121 -11.70 8.09 -7.41
C PRO A 121 -12.65 7.72 -6.27
N GLY A 122 -13.96 7.82 -6.54
CA GLY A 122 -15.02 7.53 -5.56
C GLY A 122 -14.93 6.13 -4.95
N THR A 123 -15.47 6.00 -3.74
CA THR A 123 -15.50 4.79 -2.92
C THR A 123 -16.19 3.61 -3.63
N PRO A 124 -15.57 2.42 -3.63
CA PRO A 124 -16.30 1.16 -3.60
C PRO A 124 -15.98 0.43 -2.29
N THR A 125 -16.95 0.42 -1.38
CA THR A 125 -16.96 -0.46 -0.20
C THR A 125 -17.45 -1.84 -0.62
N SER A 126 -16.53 -2.73 -0.99
CA SER A 126 -16.76 -4.18 -0.95
C SER A 126 -15.43 -4.94 -0.89
N VAL A 127 -15.37 -5.99 -0.07
CA VAL A 127 -14.14 -6.75 0.19
C VAL A 127 -13.84 -7.81 -0.89
N GLU A 128 -14.80 -8.10 -1.77
CA GLU A 128 -14.71 -9.22 -2.71
C GLU A 128 -13.82 -8.97 -3.94
N GLU A 129 -13.74 -7.73 -4.43
CA GLU A 129 -13.10 -7.42 -5.72
C GLU A 129 -11.57 -7.69 -5.70
N LEU A 130 -10.93 -7.51 -4.55
CA LEU A 130 -9.49 -7.72 -4.39
C LEU A 130 -9.08 -9.21 -4.47
N ALA A 131 -10.01 -10.13 -4.19
CA ALA A 131 -9.77 -11.57 -4.31
C ALA A 131 -9.83 -12.05 -5.78
N GLY A 132 -10.70 -11.45 -6.60
CA GLY A 132 -10.89 -11.82 -8.01
C GLY A 132 -9.62 -11.69 -8.86
N SER A 133 -8.76 -10.70 -8.57
CA SER A 133 -7.51 -10.49 -9.31
C SER A 133 -6.45 -11.58 -9.11
N ARG A 134 -6.59 -12.49 -8.13
CA ARG A 134 -5.60 -13.58 -7.90
C ARG A 134 -5.84 -14.83 -8.74
N ARG A 135 -7.05 -15.09 -9.24
CA ARG A 135 -7.34 -16.33 -10.00
C ARG A 135 -6.73 -16.36 -11.41
N ARG A 136 -6.47 -15.19 -12.01
CA ARG A 136 -6.09 -15.09 -13.43
C ARG A 136 -4.61 -15.43 -13.75
N VAL A 137 -3.82 -15.83 -12.75
CA VAL A 137 -2.36 -16.03 -12.87
C VAL A 137 -1.93 -17.50 -12.74
N LEU A 138 -2.86 -18.41 -12.40
CA LEU A 138 -2.56 -19.83 -12.10
C LEU A 138 -3.07 -20.82 -13.16
N ASN A 139 -3.08 -20.44 -14.44
CA ASN A 139 -3.35 -21.40 -15.52
C ASN A 139 -2.53 -21.04 -16.77
N GLY A 140 -1.35 -21.64 -16.91
CA GLY A 140 -0.49 -21.43 -18.07
C GLY A 140 0.84 -22.17 -17.98
N GLU A 141 0.85 -23.45 -18.40
CA GLU A 141 1.97 -24.27 -18.91
C GLU A 141 1.35 -25.63 -19.34
N ALA A 142 1.75 -26.33 -20.41
CA ALA A 142 2.74 -26.05 -21.46
C ALA A 142 2.51 -26.94 -22.72
N ALA A 143 3.24 -26.64 -23.81
CA ALA A 143 3.55 -27.51 -24.98
C ALA A 143 2.39 -27.87 -25.96
N THR A 144 2.60 -28.09 -27.28
CA THR A 144 3.84 -28.31 -28.06
C THR A 144 3.73 -27.75 -29.51
N ASP A 145 4.79 -27.93 -30.31
CA ASP A 145 5.12 -27.27 -31.59
C ASP A 145 4.33 -27.72 -32.85
N GLN A 146 4.56 -27.04 -33.98
CA GLN A 146 3.88 -27.16 -35.31
C GLN A 146 4.40 -28.31 -36.22
N PRO A 147 4.23 -28.29 -37.56
CA PRO A 147 3.01 -28.24 -38.40
C PRO A 147 2.92 -29.42 -39.41
N SER A 148 1.76 -29.67 -40.05
CA SER A 148 1.73 -30.26 -41.40
C SER A 148 0.41 -30.04 -42.15
N SER A 149 0.49 -29.96 -43.48
CA SER A 149 -0.60 -29.79 -44.43
C SER A 149 -1.20 -31.11 -44.91
N ALA A 150 -2.53 -31.20 -44.99
CA ALA A 150 -3.20 -32.16 -45.87
C ALA A 150 -4.53 -31.57 -46.38
N SER A 151 -4.76 -31.67 -47.68
CA SER A 151 -6.00 -31.26 -48.36
C SER A 151 -6.77 -32.50 -48.78
N THR A 152 -8.07 -32.56 -48.50
CA THR A 152 -9.05 -33.29 -49.34
C THR A 152 -10.49 -32.86 -49.08
N SER A 153 -11.10 -32.37 -50.16
CA SER A 153 -12.53 -32.20 -50.46
C SER A 153 -13.49 -33.30 -49.95
N LEU A 154 -14.74 -32.92 -49.65
CA LEU A 154 -15.95 -33.32 -50.42
C LEU A 154 -17.28 -32.80 -49.83
N THR A 155 -18.17 -32.28 -50.72
CA THR A 155 -19.65 -32.47 -50.79
C THR A 155 -20.55 -32.14 -49.56
N SER A 156 -21.79 -31.62 -49.64
CA SER A 156 -22.60 -30.90 -50.66
C SER A 156 -23.94 -30.49 -50.04
N SER A 157 -24.61 -29.43 -50.55
CA SER A 157 -26.07 -29.17 -50.44
C SER A 157 -26.62 -28.78 -49.04
N LYS A 158 -27.72 -28.01 -48.88
CA LYS A 158 -28.75 -27.48 -49.81
C LYS A 158 -29.53 -26.31 -49.13
N ARG A 159 -29.88 -25.26 -49.91
CA ARG A 159 -31.10 -24.39 -49.85
C ARG A 159 -31.39 -23.62 -48.52
N PHE A 160 -31.51 -22.29 -48.52
CA PHE A 160 -32.67 -21.46 -48.98
C PHE A 160 -34.01 -21.86 -48.32
N PRO A 161 -35.03 -20.97 -48.15
CA PRO A 161 -35.00 -19.51 -48.20
C PRO A 161 -34.61 -18.93 -46.82
N SER A 162 -34.42 -17.60 -46.69
CA SER A 162 -34.35 -16.60 -47.75
C SER A 162 -32.95 -16.53 -48.36
#